data_AF-A0A7X6YXR8-F1
#
_entry.id   AF-A0A7X6YXR8-F1
#
_cell.length_a   1.000
_cell.length_b   1.000
_cell.length_c   1.000
_cell.angle_alpha   90.00
_cell.angle_beta   90.00
_cell.angle_gamma   90.00
#
_symmetry.space_group_name_H-M   'P 1'
#
loop_
_entity.id
_entity.type
_entity.pdbx_description
1 polymer ?
#
loop_
_entity_poly.entity_id
_entity_poly.type
_entity_poly.pdbx_seq_one_letter_code
_entity_poly.pdbx_strand_id
1 'polypeptide(L)'
;MPSNLFQSIQEFLSNVWRIISDGLLLFGGPVDTFLAIVDILATAFVIYYILKLLRDTRAWQLLRGLILIFAFGIFASMVGLDTIGFLLNRTVSLFAIAFVVIFQPELRRALETFGRSGFNVLASTFSVDDRLDTVHRLIESIVNACDSLSKSKTGALMIIERQTKLGELQDQENAVSIDAQVSSSLLQQIFYQGSPLHDGAVLIRDGRVSAARVHVPLSDNYHLRREFGTRHRAAVGASEMGDAISVVVSEERGSISIAVDGKLYVLSSADALRAQLHRLLSAKPEEKRTGLGRLWTSRQDRIKKQRVKNTESADEAANVVSAYKTGESSDKVEIASADAAGETSADSGKVSPDDIEVSERYRISSSNKFSAL
;
A
#
# COMPACT_ATOMS: atom_id res chain seq x y z
N MET A 1 -49.18 -26.69 -59.83
CA MET A 1 -49.19 -25.92 -58.58
C MET A 1 -47.84 -25.25 -58.46
N PRO A 2 -47.71 -23.93 -58.66
CA PRO A 2 -46.42 -23.27 -58.55
C PRO A 2 -46.06 -23.25 -57.07
N SER A 3 -44.99 -23.94 -56.69
CA SER A 3 -44.37 -23.73 -55.38
C SER A 3 -44.06 -22.24 -55.26
N ASN A 4 -44.67 -21.61 -54.26
CA ASN A 4 -44.47 -20.18 -54.05
C ASN A 4 -42.97 -19.97 -53.81
N LEU A 5 -42.35 -19.13 -54.63
CA LEU A 5 -40.93 -18.78 -54.54
C LEU A 5 -40.54 -18.34 -53.11
N PHE A 6 -41.52 -17.76 -52.40
CA PHE A 6 -41.46 -17.43 -50.98
C PHE A 6 -41.29 -18.64 -50.04
N GLN A 7 -41.96 -19.77 -50.29
CA GLN A 7 -41.78 -21.00 -49.52
C GLN A 7 -40.38 -21.59 -49.74
N SER A 8 -39.88 -21.58 -50.98
CA SER A 8 -38.52 -22.04 -51.27
C SER A 8 -37.45 -21.15 -50.62
N ILE A 9 -37.67 -19.84 -50.57
CA ILE A 9 -36.78 -18.90 -49.86
C ILE A 9 -36.84 -19.14 -48.34
N GLN A 10 -38.02 -19.38 -47.78
CA GLN A 10 -38.18 -19.64 -46.35
C GLN A 10 -37.55 -20.97 -45.93
N GLU A 11 -37.69 -22.02 -46.74
CA GLU A 11 -37.01 -23.30 -46.54
C GLU A 11 -35.50 -23.19 -46.72
N PHE A 12 -35.02 -22.38 -47.66
CA PHE A 12 -33.59 -22.10 -47.79
C PHE A 12 -33.04 -21.38 -46.55
N LEU A 13 -33.72 -20.33 -46.08
CA LEU A 13 -33.31 -19.58 -44.88
C LEU A 13 -33.36 -20.44 -43.62
N SER A 14 -34.37 -21.28 -43.45
CA SER A 14 -34.45 -22.19 -42.30
C SER A 14 -33.38 -23.27 -42.36
N ASN A 15 -33.05 -23.78 -43.56
CA ASN A 15 -31.95 -24.72 -43.74
C ASN A 15 -30.59 -24.06 -43.51
N VAL A 16 -30.38 -22.83 -43.98
CA VAL A 16 -29.15 -22.07 -43.69
C VAL A 16 -29.02 -21.79 -42.20
N TRP A 17 -30.10 -21.37 -41.54
CA TRP A 17 -30.13 -21.18 -40.09
C TRP A 17 -29.85 -22.47 -39.33
N ARG A 18 -30.41 -23.60 -39.79
CA ARG A 18 -30.16 -24.92 -39.23
C ARG A 18 -28.72 -25.39 -39.44
N ILE A 19 -28.13 -25.17 -40.62
CA ILE A 19 -26.73 -25.49 -40.91
C ILE A 19 -25.78 -24.62 -40.08
N ILE A 20 -26.14 -23.36 -39.82
CA ILE A 20 -25.42 -22.46 -38.92
C ILE A 20 -25.55 -22.90 -37.46
N SER A 21 -26.71 -23.42 -37.05
CA SER A 21 -26.93 -23.91 -35.67
C SER A 21 -26.34 -25.30 -35.43
N ASP A 22 -26.24 -26.15 -36.45
CA ASP A 22 -25.80 -27.55 -36.33
C ASP A 22 -24.26 -27.71 -36.34
N GLY A 23 -23.51 -26.61 -36.28
CA GLY A 23 -22.08 -26.64 -35.94
C GLY A 23 -21.15 -27.18 -37.03
N LEU A 24 -21.50 -27.06 -38.31
CA LEU A 24 -20.68 -27.52 -39.45
C LEU A 24 -19.55 -26.55 -39.83
N LEU A 25 -18.90 -25.91 -38.84
CA LEU A 25 -17.76 -25.02 -39.08
C LEU A 25 -16.75 -25.05 -37.94
N LEU A 26 -16.30 -26.23 -37.49
CA LEU A 26 -15.17 -26.45 -36.54
C LEU A 26 -15.21 -25.70 -35.17
N PHE A 27 -16.14 -24.79 -34.92
CA PHE A 27 -16.22 -23.88 -33.77
C PHE A 27 -17.58 -23.92 -33.05
N GLY A 28 -18.44 -24.90 -33.39
CA GLY A 28 -19.78 -25.05 -32.82
C GLY A 28 -20.73 -23.91 -33.23
N GLY A 29 -21.84 -23.79 -32.53
CA GLY A 29 -22.77 -22.67 -32.71
C GLY A 29 -22.18 -21.34 -32.21
N PRO A 30 -22.85 -20.20 -32.45
CA PRO A 30 -22.38 -18.88 -32.01
C PRO A 30 -22.13 -18.80 -30.49
N VAL A 31 -22.89 -19.58 -29.71
CA VAL A 31 -22.75 -19.68 -28.25
C VAL A 31 -21.49 -20.46 -27.87
N ASP A 32 -21.16 -21.53 -28.59
CA ASP A 32 -19.98 -22.35 -28.32
C ASP A 32 -18.70 -21.56 -28.62
N THR A 33 -18.69 -20.77 -29.69
CA THR A 33 -17.58 -19.87 -30.01
C THR A 33 -17.40 -18.80 -28.92
N PHE A 34 -18.49 -18.23 -28.41
CA PHE A 34 -18.41 -17.27 -27.30
C PHE A 34 -17.86 -17.92 -26.02
N LEU A 35 -18.34 -19.12 -25.67
CA LEU A 35 -17.83 -19.87 -24.52
C LEU A 35 -16.34 -20.20 -24.68
N ALA A 36 -15.89 -20.62 -25.88
CA ALA A 36 -14.49 -20.88 -26.16
C ALA A 36 -13.61 -19.62 -26.02
N ILE A 37 -14.10 -18.46 -26.49
CA ILE A 37 -13.38 -17.19 -26.33
C ILE A 37 -13.25 -16.83 -24.84
N VAL A 38 -14.33 -16.97 -24.06
CA VAL A 38 -14.32 -16.71 -22.61
C VAL A 38 -13.38 -17.68 -21.90
N ASP A 39 -13.39 -18.96 -22.26
CA ASP A 39 -12.52 -19.99 -21.68
C ASP A 39 -11.04 -19.72 -21.98
N ILE A 40 -10.69 -19.39 -23.23
CA ILE A 40 -9.33 -19.02 -23.61
C ILE A 40 -8.87 -17.76 -22.87
N LEU A 41 -9.75 -16.74 -22.75
CA LEU A 41 -9.44 -15.52 -22.00
C LEU A 41 -9.23 -15.79 -20.51
N ALA A 42 -10.11 -16.58 -19.90
CA ALA A 42 -10.01 -16.95 -18.49
C ALA A 42 -8.73 -17.76 -18.23
N THR A 43 -8.45 -18.76 -19.05
CA THR A 43 -7.24 -19.58 -18.97
C THR A 43 -5.99 -18.72 -19.18
N ALA A 44 -5.97 -17.85 -20.19
CA ALA A 44 -4.86 -16.93 -20.44
C ALA A 44 -4.63 -15.98 -19.25
N PHE A 45 -5.70 -15.49 -18.62
CA PHE A 45 -5.60 -14.65 -17.43
C PHE A 45 -5.00 -15.38 -16.24
N VAL A 46 -5.44 -16.63 -15.99
CA VAL A 46 -4.87 -17.49 -14.93
C VAL A 46 -3.38 -17.74 -15.18
N ILE A 47 -3.01 -18.16 -16.40
CA ILE A 47 -1.61 -18.39 -16.79
C ILE A 47 -0.80 -17.10 -16.64
N TYR A 48 -1.33 -15.96 -17.08
CA TYR A 48 -0.67 -14.66 -16.94
C TYR A 48 -0.37 -14.32 -15.47
N TYR A 49 -1.33 -14.54 -14.56
CA TYR A 49 -1.13 -14.32 -13.12
C TYR A 49 -0.09 -15.28 -12.52
N ILE A 50 -0.12 -16.56 -12.90
CA ILE A 50 0.91 -17.54 -12.48
C ILE A 50 2.29 -17.09 -12.95
N LEU A 51 2.45 -16.71 -14.22
CA LEU A 51 3.72 -16.22 -14.76
C LEU A 51 4.17 -14.92 -14.09
N LYS A 52 3.23 -14.01 -13.78
CA LYS A 52 3.52 -12.77 -13.05
C LYS A 52 4.01 -13.07 -11.63
N LEU A 53 3.39 -14.03 -10.93
CA LEU A 53 3.78 -14.43 -9.57
C LEU A 53 5.19 -15.05 -9.55
N LEU A 54 5.54 -15.81 -10.58
CA LEU A 54 6.85 -16.46 -10.68
C LEU A 54 7.97 -15.50 -11.09
N ARG A 55 7.66 -14.41 -11.81
CA ARG A 55 8.63 -13.50 -12.45
C ARG A 55 9.74 -13.00 -11.51
N ASP A 56 9.39 -12.66 -10.28
CA ASP A 56 10.30 -12.03 -9.32
C ASP A 56 10.91 -13.05 -8.35
N THR A 57 10.71 -14.35 -8.60
CA THR A 57 11.22 -15.44 -7.76
C THR A 57 12.40 -16.14 -8.42
N ARG A 58 13.21 -16.84 -7.61
CA ARG A 58 14.27 -17.74 -8.12
C ARG A 58 13.73 -18.81 -9.07
N ALA A 59 12.44 -19.15 -8.98
CA ALA A 59 11.78 -20.08 -9.90
C ALA A 59 11.79 -19.57 -11.35
N TRP A 60 11.81 -18.25 -11.59
CA TRP A 60 11.90 -17.70 -12.94
C TRP A 60 13.24 -18.00 -13.62
N GLN A 61 14.34 -17.93 -12.86
CA GLN A 61 15.67 -18.29 -13.36
C GLN A 61 15.76 -19.78 -13.71
N LEU A 62 15.17 -20.63 -12.86
CA LEU A 62 15.12 -22.07 -13.09
C LEU A 62 14.26 -22.43 -14.30
N LEU A 63 13.11 -21.77 -14.46
CA LEU A 63 12.24 -21.97 -15.62
C LEU A 63 12.95 -21.61 -16.93
N ARG A 64 13.70 -20.50 -16.96
CA ARG A 64 14.54 -20.14 -18.12
C ARG A 64 15.61 -21.19 -18.41
N GLY A 65 16.27 -21.71 -17.38
CA GLY A 65 17.23 -22.82 -17.53
C GLY A 65 16.60 -24.07 -18.11
N LEU A 66 15.40 -24.44 -17.64
CA LEU A 66 14.66 -25.59 -18.14
C LEU A 66 14.27 -25.41 -19.62
N ILE A 67 13.74 -24.24 -19.98
CA ILE A 67 13.40 -23.91 -21.37
C ILE A 67 14.63 -24.00 -22.27
N LEU A 68 15.78 -23.50 -21.82
CA LEU A 68 17.04 -23.58 -22.57
C LEU A 68 17.47 -25.03 -22.82
N ILE A 69 17.39 -25.89 -21.80
CA ILE A 69 17.72 -27.32 -21.92
C ILE A 69 16.77 -28.01 -22.91
N PHE A 70 15.46 -27.73 -22.86
CA PHE A 70 14.49 -28.26 -23.81
C PHE A 70 14.76 -27.78 -25.25
N ALA A 71 15.00 -26.48 -25.42
CA ALA A 71 15.34 -25.92 -26.73
C ALA A 71 16.61 -26.54 -27.31
N PHE A 72 17.64 -26.75 -26.48
CA PHE A 72 18.86 -27.44 -26.87
C PHE A 72 18.61 -28.91 -27.22
N GLY A 73 17.72 -29.60 -26.50
CA GLY A 73 17.32 -30.98 -26.83
C GLY A 73 16.62 -31.09 -28.20
N ILE A 74 15.70 -30.17 -28.50
CA ILE A 74 15.04 -30.09 -29.82
C ILE A 74 16.08 -29.81 -30.90
N PHE A 75 16.98 -28.85 -30.66
CA PHE A 75 18.06 -28.52 -31.59
C PHE A 75 18.97 -29.73 -31.85
N ALA A 76 19.39 -30.44 -30.81
CA ALA A 76 20.22 -31.63 -30.94
C ALA A 76 19.53 -32.74 -31.76
N SER A 77 18.22 -32.91 -31.57
CA SER A 77 17.41 -33.85 -32.38
C SER A 77 17.32 -33.42 -33.84
N MET A 78 17.16 -32.13 -34.13
CA MET A 78 17.13 -31.63 -35.51
C MET A 78 18.45 -31.82 -36.25
N VAL A 79 19.58 -31.72 -35.54
CA VAL A 79 20.94 -31.90 -36.09
C VAL A 79 21.34 -33.38 -36.19
N GLY A 80 20.59 -34.29 -35.55
CA GLY A 80 20.89 -35.74 -35.54
C GLY A 80 21.95 -36.15 -34.52
N LEU A 81 22.09 -35.42 -33.40
CA LEU A 81 23.04 -35.71 -32.34
C LEU A 81 22.49 -36.77 -31.36
N ASP A 82 22.37 -38.02 -31.83
CA ASP A 82 21.70 -39.10 -31.09
C ASP A 82 22.34 -39.41 -29.73
N THR A 83 23.69 -39.39 -29.63
CA THR A 83 24.39 -39.63 -28.36
C THR A 83 24.11 -38.54 -27.33
N ILE A 84 24.06 -37.27 -27.76
CA ILE A 84 23.74 -36.13 -26.89
C ILE A 84 22.27 -36.20 -26.48
N GLY A 85 21.37 -36.55 -27.41
CA GLY A 85 19.94 -36.75 -27.12
C GLY A 85 19.71 -37.87 -26.10
N PHE A 86 20.40 -39.00 -26.24
CA PHE A 86 20.38 -40.10 -25.27
C PHE A 86 20.84 -39.64 -23.88
N LEU A 87 21.97 -38.93 -23.81
CA LEU A 87 22.52 -38.43 -22.55
C LEU A 87 21.57 -37.42 -21.89
N LEU A 88 21.06 -36.44 -22.65
CA LEU A 88 20.09 -35.44 -22.19
C LEU A 88 18.83 -36.09 -21.63
N ASN A 89 18.25 -37.08 -22.32
CA ASN A 89 17.03 -37.74 -21.88
C ASN A 89 17.24 -38.46 -20.53
N ARG A 90 18.36 -39.18 -20.39
CA ARG A 90 18.73 -39.86 -19.13
C ARG A 90 18.96 -38.86 -18.00
N THR A 91 19.65 -37.76 -18.28
CA THR A 91 19.91 -36.67 -17.33
C THR A 91 18.62 -35.97 -16.91
N VAL A 92 17.74 -35.59 -17.86
CA VAL A 92 16.43 -34.96 -17.57
C VAL A 92 15.56 -35.88 -16.71
N SER A 93 15.55 -37.18 -16.99
CA SER A 93 14.81 -38.16 -16.16
C SER A 93 15.30 -38.18 -14.70
N LEU A 94 16.62 -38.16 -14.48
CA LEU A 94 17.20 -38.08 -13.13
C LEU A 94 16.90 -36.73 -12.46
N PHE A 95 17.01 -35.63 -13.20
CA PHE A 95 16.70 -34.29 -12.71
C PHE A 95 15.23 -34.13 -12.37
N ALA A 96 14.30 -34.78 -13.08
CA ALA A 96 12.87 -34.71 -12.75
C ALA A 96 12.58 -35.28 -11.35
N ILE A 97 13.20 -36.42 -11.01
CA ILE A 97 13.08 -37.03 -9.67
C ILE A 97 13.72 -36.11 -8.62
N ALA A 98 14.97 -35.65 -8.86
CA ALA A 98 15.66 -34.75 -7.97
C ALA A 98 14.89 -33.43 -7.76
N PHE A 99 14.28 -32.90 -8.81
CA PHE A 99 13.45 -31.70 -8.78
C PHE A 99 12.27 -31.87 -7.84
N VAL A 100 11.48 -32.95 -7.97
CA VAL A 100 10.33 -33.18 -7.09
C VAL A 100 10.75 -33.27 -5.62
N VAL A 101 11.86 -33.96 -5.33
CA VAL A 101 12.38 -34.10 -3.96
C VAL A 101 12.87 -32.76 -3.40
N ILE A 102 13.64 -32.00 -4.18
CA ILE A 102 14.19 -30.71 -3.77
C ILE A 102 13.08 -29.66 -3.61
N PHE A 103 12.08 -29.67 -4.50
CA PHE A 103 10.96 -28.72 -4.50
C PHE A 103 9.80 -29.12 -3.58
N GLN A 104 9.89 -30.27 -2.92
CA GLN A 104 8.85 -30.73 -1.99
C GLN A 104 8.52 -29.68 -0.91
N PRO A 105 9.50 -29.00 -0.27
CA PRO A 105 9.23 -27.96 0.72
C PRO A 105 8.50 -26.75 0.13
N GLU A 106 8.85 -26.31 -1.08
CA GLU A 106 8.22 -25.18 -1.77
C GLU A 106 6.79 -25.50 -2.19
N LEU A 107 6.54 -26.70 -2.73
CA LEU A 107 5.20 -27.17 -3.07
C LEU A 107 4.31 -27.22 -1.83
N ARG A 108 4.86 -27.71 -0.71
CA ARG A 108 4.18 -27.72 0.58
C ARG A 108 3.85 -26.30 1.05
N ARG A 109 4.83 -25.39 1.05
CA ARG A 109 4.65 -23.98 1.44
C ARG A 109 3.64 -23.25 0.56
N ALA A 110 3.65 -23.51 -0.75
CA ALA A 110 2.69 -22.95 -1.68
C ALA A 110 1.27 -23.39 -1.31
N LEU A 111 1.03 -24.69 -1.11
CA LEU A 111 -0.28 -25.22 -0.71
C LEU A 111 -0.74 -24.69 0.66
N GLU A 112 0.18 -24.59 1.62
CA GLU A 112 -0.10 -23.99 2.94
C GLU A 112 -0.50 -22.51 2.82
N THR A 113 0.16 -21.76 1.92
CA THR A 113 -0.13 -20.35 1.66
C THR A 113 -1.45 -20.16 0.90
N PHE A 114 -1.73 -20.98 -0.10
CA PHE A 114 -3.01 -20.97 -0.83
C PHE A 114 -4.17 -21.37 0.07
N GLY A 115 -3.97 -22.35 0.98
CA GLY A 115 -4.97 -22.79 1.95
C GLY A 115 -5.31 -21.74 3.01
N ARG A 116 -4.33 -20.90 3.42
CA ARG A 116 -4.55 -19.81 4.38
C ARG A 116 -4.97 -18.48 3.74
N SER A 117 -4.51 -18.17 2.54
CA SER A 117 -4.75 -16.86 1.88
C SER A 117 -6.03 -16.82 1.04
N GLY A 118 -6.54 -17.96 0.57
CA GLY A 118 -7.73 -18.02 -0.30
C GLY A 118 -9.01 -17.47 0.34
N PHE A 119 -9.15 -17.55 1.66
CA PHE A 119 -10.32 -17.04 2.38
C PHE A 119 -10.21 -15.57 2.82
N ASN A 120 -9.01 -15.03 3.03
CA ASN A 120 -8.82 -13.66 3.54
C ASN A 120 -8.72 -12.60 2.41
N VAL A 121 -8.30 -12.98 1.21
CA VAL A 121 -8.21 -12.05 0.06
C VAL A 121 -9.60 -11.73 -0.52
N LEU A 122 -10.54 -12.68 -0.46
CA LEU A 122 -11.92 -12.45 -0.90
C LEU A 122 -12.74 -11.60 0.11
N ALA A 123 -12.45 -11.73 1.41
CA ALA A 123 -13.10 -10.95 2.47
C ALA A 123 -12.59 -9.49 2.55
N SER A 124 -11.34 -9.23 2.18
CA SER A 124 -10.72 -7.89 2.26
C SER A 124 -11.07 -6.94 1.11
N THR A 125 -11.83 -7.42 0.11
CA THR A 125 -12.30 -6.58 -1.02
C THR A 125 -13.60 -5.84 -0.68
N PHE A 126 -14.29 -6.21 0.41
CA PHE A 126 -15.61 -5.64 0.77
C PHE A 126 -15.61 -4.51 1.81
N SER A 127 -14.48 -4.17 2.42
CA SER A 127 -14.41 -3.12 3.47
C SER A 127 -13.25 -2.14 3.25
N VAL A 128 -13.45 -1.23 2.29
CA VAL A 128 -12.51 -0.13 2.02
C VAL A 128 -12.41 0.85 3.21
N ASP A 129 -13.45 0.93 4.05
CA ASP A 129 -13.51 1.81 5.22
C ASP A 129 -12.64 1.28 6.39
N ASP A 130 -12.76 -0.01 6.73
CA ASP A 130 -12.00 -0.65 7.83
C ASP A 130 -10.47 -0.64 7.60
N ARG A 131 -10.04 -0.63 6.33
CA ARG A 131 -8.62 -0.68 5.98
C ARG A 131 -7.92 0.64 6.32
N LEU A 132 -8.57 1.79 6.16
CA LEU A 132 -7.98 3.09 6.47
C LEU A 132 -7.78 3.26 7.98
N ASP A 133 -8.77 2.86 8.78
CA ASP A 133 -8.70 2.89 10.23
C ASP A 133 -7.59 1.96 10.76
N THR A 134 -7.45 0.78 10.16
CA THR A 134 -6.40 -0.18 10.53
C THR A 134 -5.00 0.36 10.25
N VAL A 135 -4.79 1.01 9.09
CA VAL A 135 -3.50 1.64 8.74
C VAL A 135 -3.21 2.82 9.66
N HIS A 136 -4.20 3.64 9.99
CA HIS A 136 -3.98 4.77 10.90
C HIS A 136 -3.58 4.28 12.31
N ARG A 137 -4.25 3.27 12.87
CA ARG A 137 -3.89 2.67 14.16
C ARG A 137 -2.48 2.07 14.16
N LEU A 138 -2.08 1.45 13.05
CA LEU A 138 -0.72 0.94 12.86
C LEU A 138 0.31 2.07 12.93
N ILE A 139 0.07 3.16 12.19
CA ILE A 139 0.95 4.32 12.15
C ILE A 139 1.09 4.93 13.54
N GLU A 140 -0.02 5.18 14.24
CA GLU A 140 0.03 5.73 15.60
C GLU A 140 0.79 4.81 16.57
N SER A 141 0.60 3.49 16.47
CA SER A 141 1.33 2.54 17.32
C SER A 141 2.84 2.58 17.09
N ILE A 142 3.27 2.66 15.83
CA ILE A 142 4.69 2.76 15.46
C ILE A 142 5.26 4.10 15.90
N VAL A 143 4.56 5.21 15.64
CA VAL A 143 5.03 6.56 15.99
C VAL A 143 5.17 6.72 17.49
N ASN A 144 4.17 6.28 18.26
CA ASN A 144 4.21 6.34 19.72
C ASN A 144 5.33 5.47 20.30
N ALA A 145 5.58 4.28 19.72
CA ALA A 145 6.73 3.46 20.11
C ALA A 145 8.06 4.17 19.80
N CYS A 146 8.21 4.72 18.60
CA CYS A 146 9.42 5.43 18.19
C CYS A 146 9.70 6.65 19.07
N ASP A 147 8.67 7.41 19.44
CA ASP A 147 8.81 8.58 20.31
C ASP A 147 9.32 8.19 21.71
N SER A 148 8.75 7.15 22.31
CA SER A 148 9.22 6.63 23.60
C SER A 148 10.65 6.09 23.51
N LEU A 149 10.96 5.27 22.49
CA LEU A 149 12.27 4.68 22.28
C LEU A 149 13.35 5.73 21.97
N SER A 150 12.99 6.79 21.26
CA SER A 150 13.84 7.95 20.99
C SER A 150 14.24 8.65 22.29
N LYS A 151 13.27 8.94 23.17
CA LYS A 151 13.51 9.59 24.47
C LYS A 151 14.39 8.76 25.39
N SER A 152 14.20 7.44 25.41
CA SER A 152 15.06 6.53 26.18
C SER A 152 16.36 6.16 25.48
N LYS A 153 16.60 6.66 24.25
CA LYS A 153 17.72 6.29 23.37
C LYS A 153 17.88 4.77 23.21
N THR A 154 16.75 4.08 23.11
CA THR A 154 16.72 2.64 22.87
C THR A 154 16.75 2.40 21.36
N GLY A 155 17.77 1.67 20.89
CA GLY A 155 17.90 1.32 19.47
C GLY A 155 16.76 0.43 18.99
N ALA A 156 16.16 0.79 17.86
CA ALA A 156 15.07 0.02 17.27
C ALA A 156 15.18 -0.03 15.75
N LEU A 157 14.74 -1.13 15.15
CA LEU A 157 14.67 -1.33 13.71
C LEU A 157 13.39 -2.07 13.34
N MET A 158 12.47 -1.38 12.68
CA MET A 158 11.18 -1.92 12.25
C MET A 158 11.10 -1.92 10.73
N ILE A 159 10.75 -3.05 10.13
CA ILE A 159 10.61 -3.23 8.69
C ILE A 159 9.15 -3.45 8.41
N ILE A 160 8.55 -2.55 7.64
CA ILE A 160 7.15 -2.60 7.23
C ILE A 160 7.10 -3.14 5.81
N GLU A 161 6.60 -4.35 5.67
CA GLU A 161 6.42 -5.02 4.38
C GLU A 161 5.29 -4.35 3.57
N ARG A 162 5.52 -4.18 2.27
CA ARG A 162 4.54 -3.62 1.33
C ARG A 162 4.15 -4.67 0.28
N GLN A 163 4.45 -4.43 -1.01
CA GLN A 163 4.05 -5.35 -2.08
C GLN A 163 5.01 -6.53 -2.18
N THR A 164 6.30 -6.29 -2.01
CA THR A 164 7.33 -7.32 -2.03
C THR A 164 7.35 -8.06 -0.71
N LYS A 165 7.11 -9.38 -0.76
CA LYS A 165 7.16 -10.24 0.42
C LYS A 165 8.60 -10.49 0.85
N LEU A 166 8.93 -10.19 2.10
CA LEU A 166 10.26 -10.42 2.69
C LEU A 166 10.28 -11.75 3.47
N GLY A 167 9.82 -12.84 2.84
CA GLY A 167 9.75 -14.16 3.48
C GLY A 167 11.12 -14.68 3.95
N GLU A 168 12.18 -14.39 3.18
CA GLU A 168 13.56 -14.78 3.49
C GLU A 168 14.06 -14.25 4.86
N LEU A 169 13.48 -13.14 5.34
CA LEU A 169 13.80 -12.56 6.65
C LEU A 169 13.09 -13.28 7.80
N GLN A 170 11.89 -13.80 7.56
CA GLN A 170 11.11 -14.53 8.57
C GLN A 170 11.57 -15.97 8.75
N ASP A 171 12.04 -16.61 7.66
CA ASP A 171 12.43 -18.02 7.64
C ASP A 171 13.82 -18.31 8.21
N GLN A 172 14.52 -17.29 8.73
CA GLN A 172 15.84 -17.43 9.33
C GLN A 172 15.77 -18.20 10.65
N GLU A 173 16.78 -19.03 10.95
CA GLU A 173 16.81 -19.85 12.16
C GLU A 173 16.78 -19.02 13.47
N ASN A 174 17.35 -17.82 13.44
CA ASN A 174 17.37 -16.88 14.57
C ASN A 174 16.07 -16.07 14.72
N ALA A 175 15.24 -16.00 13.68
CA ALA A 175 14.03 -15.19 13.69
C ALA A 175 12.98 -15.85 14.58
N VAL A 176 12.38 -15.05 15.47
CA VAL A 176 11.29 -15.52 16.33
C VAL A 176 9.98 -15.14 15.66
N SER A 177 9.25 -16.14 15.18
CA SER A 177 7.92 -15.93 14.60
C SER A 177 6.95 -15.45 15.68
N ILE A 178 6.28 -14.33 15.41
CA ILE A 178 5.28 -13.72 16.28
C ILE A 178 4.04 -13.51 15.42
N ASP A 179 2.85 -13.70 16.00
CA ASP A 179 1.59 -13.33 15.35
C ASP A 179 0.79 -12.46 16.31
N ALA A 180 1.15 -11.18 16.36
CA ALA A 180 0.56 -10.23 17.30
C ALA A 180 0.11 -8.95 16.59
N GLN A 181 -0.96 -8.33 17.10
CA GLN A 181 -1.33 -6.98 16.67
C GLN A 181 -0.24 -5.99 17.05
N VAL A 182 0.07 -5.06 16.15
CA VAL A 182 1.05 -4.01 16.44
C VAL A 182 0.47 -3.08 17.51
N SER A 183 1.18 -2.93 18.61
CA SER A 183 0.89 -1.96 19.66
C SER A 183 2.18 -1.29 20.11
N SER A 184 2.09 -0.05 20.62
CA SER A 184 3.27 0.69 21.07
C SER A 184 4.00 -0.01 22.22
N SER A 185 3.26 -0.64 23.14
CA SER A 185 3.83 -1.38 24.27
C SER A 185 4.56 -2.64 23.81
N LEU A 186 4.01 -3.38 22.84
CA LEU A 186 4.67 -4.56 22.29
C LEU A 186 6.00 -4.20 21.61
N LEU A 187 6.01 -3.15 20.79
CA LEU A 187 7.23 -2.69 20.12
C LEU A 187 8.28 -2.24 21.12
N GLN A 188 7.90 -1.48 22.16
CA GLN A 188 8.81 -1.09 23.24
C GLN A 188 9.39 -2.30 23.98
N GLN A 189 8.59 -3.33 24.24
CA GLN A 189 9.04 -4.54 24.93
C GLN A 189 9.99 -5.38 24.06
N ILE A 190 9.75 -5.45 22.75
CA ILE A 190 10.65 -6.17 21.83
C ILE A 190 12.03 -5.53 21.84
N PHE A 191 12.11 -4.19 21.74
CA PHE A 191 13.38 -3.46 21.69
C PHE A 191 14.00 -3.15 23.06
N TYR A 192 13.40 -3.60 24.15
CA TYR A 192 13.98 -3.45 25.48
C TYR A 192 15.35 -4.15 25.55
N GLN A 193 16.41 -3.46 25.99
CA GLN A 193 17.79 -3.96 25.95
C GLN A 193 18.00 -5.30 26.70
N GLY A 194 17.17 -5.62 27.69
CA GLY A 194 17.22 -6.91 28.40
C GLY A 194 16.43 -8.05 27.72
N SER A 195 15.71 -7.78 26.63
CA SER A 195 14.87 -8.76 25.93
C SER A 195 15.70 -9.56 24.93
N PRO A 196 15.63 -10.90 24.88
CA PRO A 196 16.30 -11.68 23.83
C PRO A 196 15.89 -11.30 22.38
N LEU A 197 14.80 -10.54 22.21
CA LEU A 197 14.25 -10.14 20.92
C LEU A 197 14.81 -8.81 20.38
N HIS A 198 15.54 -8.03 21.18
CA HIS A 198 15.95 -6.67 20.81
C HIS A 198 17.10 -6.62 19.79
N ASP A 199 17.82 -7.73 19.64
CA ASP A 199 18.97 -7.85 18.76
C ASP A 199 18.54 -8.24 17.34
N GLY A 200 18.19 -7.23 16.54
CA GLY A 200 17.78 -7.38 15.16
C GLY A 200 16.63 -6.45 14.78
N ALA A 201 15.91 -6.83 13.74
CA ALA A 201 14.74 -6.13 13.25
C ALA A 201 13.43 -6.80 13.66
N VAL A 202 12.37 -6.00 13.69
CA VAL A 202 10.98 -6.47 13.73
C VAL A 202 10.38 -6.38 12.34
N LEU A 203 9.82 -7.48 11.86
CA LEU A 203 9.08 -7.54 10.59
C LEU A 203 7.59 -7.35 10.85
N ILE A 204 7.03 -6.31 10.26
CA ILE A 204 5.61 -5.97 10.29
C ILE A 204 5.00 -6.28 8.93
N ARG A 205 4.00 -7.17 8.91
CA ARG A 205 3.28 -7.61 7.72
C ARG A 205 1.79 -7.47 7.95
N ASP A 206 1.09 -6.87 6.99
CA ASP A 206 -0.39 -6.77 7.00
C ASP A 206 -0.96 -6.21 8.33
N GLY A 207 -0.25 -5.22 8.92
CA GLY A 207 -0.65 -4.58 10.18
C GLY A 207 -0.34 -5.38 11.46
N ARG A 208 0.42 -6.47 11.36
CA ARG A 208 0.76 -7.37 12.46
C ARG A 208 2.27 -7.55 12.56
N VAL A 209 2.77 -7.78 13.77
CA VAL A 209 4.15 -8.22 13.98
C VAL A 209 4.23 -9.68 13.55
N SER A 210 5.03 -9.97 12.52
CA SER A 210 5.20 -11.32 11.93
C SER A 210 6.44 -12.03 12.46
N ALA A 211 7.50 -11.28 12.77
CA ALA A 211 8.72 -11.82 13.34
C ALA A 211 9.49 -10.73 14.10
N ALA A 212 10.29 -11.15 15.07
CA ALA A 212 11.29 -10.33 15.75
C ALA A 212 12.66 -11.01 15.67
N ARG A 213 13.72 -10.28 16.05
CA ARG A 213 15.11 -10.78 16.00
C ARG A 213 15.56 -11.17 14.58
N VAL A 214 15.02 -10.49 13.58
CA VAL A 214 15.34 -10.72 12.17
C VAL A 214 16.70 -10.10 11.84
N HIS A 215 17.57 -10.84 11.16
CA HIS A 215 18.83 -10.30 10.66
C HIS A 215 18.66 -9.79 9.23
N VAL A 216 19.03 -8.53 9.01
CA VAL A 216 18.95 -7.87 7.71
C VAL A 216 20.36 -7.73 7.13
N PRO A 217 20.57 -8.03 5.83
CA PRO A 217 21.83 -7.71 5.20
C PRO A 217 22.11 -6.20 5.31
N LEU A 218 23.36 -5.86 5.62
CA LEU A 218 23.77 -4.47 5.70
C LEU A 218 23.98 -3.91 4.29
N SER A 219 23.49 -2.72 4.03
CA SER A 219 23.80 -2.03 2.78
C SER A 219 25.28 -1.61 2.75
N ASP A 220 25.93 -1.86 1.60
CA ASP A 220 27.28 -1.39 1.27
C ASP A 220 27.28 0.03 0.68
N ASN A 221 26.14 0.72 0.71
CA ASN A 221 26.00 2.03 0.10
C ASN A 221 26.95 3.05 0.76
N TYR A 222 28.03 3.39 0.05
CA TYR A 222 29.09 4.31 0.49
C TYR A 222 28.60 5.74 0.75
N HIS A 223 27.39 6.08 0.32
CA HIS A 223 26.79 7.40 0.58
C HIS A 223 26.18 7.52 1.99
N LEU A 224 26.10 6.44 2.77
CA LEU A 224 25.74 6.56 4.18
C LEU A 224 26.86 7.29 4.93
N ARG A 225 26.49 8.39 5.62
CA ARG A 225 27.42 9.13 6.48
C ARG A 225 28.07 8.15 7.47
N ARG A 226 29.38 8.27 7.70
CA ARG A 226 30.15 7.40 8.60
C ARG A 226 29.60 7.34 10.03
N GLU A 227 28.80 8.33 10.40
CA GLU A 227 28.14 8.49 11.69
C GLU A 227 26.97 7.51 11.93
N PHE A 228 26.56 6.73 10.92
CA PHE A 228 25.45 5.80 11.00
C PHE A 228 25.90 4.39 11.42
N GLY A 229 25.29 3.87 12.50
CA GLY A 229 25.54 2.53 13.02
C GLY A 229 24.97 1.38 12.18
N THR A 230 25.14 0.16 12.65
CA THR A 230 24.71 -1.08 11.98
C THR A 230 23.20 -1.12 11.70
N ARG A 231 22.35 -0.70 12.64
CA ARG A 231 20.88 -0.66 12.45
C ARG A 231 20.44 0.26 11.30
N HIS A 232 21.15 1.36 11.06
CA HIS A 232 20.86 2.26 9.95
C HIS A 232 21.24 1.62 8.60
N ARG A 233 22.42 0.96 8.55
CA ARG A 233 22.84 0.20 7.37
C ARG A 233 21.90 -0.98 7.07
N ALA A 234 21.42 -1.65 8.11
CA ALA A 234 20.39 -2.68 8.02
C ALA A 234 19.07 -2.10 7.50
N ALA A 235 18.62 -0.93 8.00
CA ALA A 235 17.41 -0.27 7.50
C ALA A 235 17.49 0.02 6.00
N VAL A 236 18.64 0.49 5.52
CA VAL A 236 18.88 0.72 4.10
C VAL A 236 18.88 -0.60 3.33
N GLY A 237 19.59 -1.62 3.81
CA GLY A 237 19.62 -2.94 3.17
C GLY A 237 18.23 -3.57 3.05
N ALA A 238 17.39 -3.48 4.08
CA ALA A 238 15.99 -3.92 4.00
C ALA A 238 15.21 -3.18 2.90
N SER A 239 15.43 -1.87 2.73
CA SER A 239 14.80 -1.07 1.68
C SER A 239 15.41 -1.28 0.28
N GLU A 240 16.54 -1.99 0.17
CA GLU A 240 17.16 -2.38 -1.11
C GLU A 240 16.66 -3.77 -1.56
N MET A 241 16.29 -4.64 -0.61
CA MET A 241 15.73 -5.96 -0.90
C MET A 241 14.33 -5.91 -1.54
N GLY A 242 13.61 -4.80 -1.42
CA GLY A 242 12.25 -4.66 -1.94
C GLY A 242 11.67 -3.26 -1.70
N ASP A 243 10.35 -3.13 -1.78
CA ASP A 243 9.64 -1.86 -1.59
C ASP A 243 9.32 -1.55 -0.11
N ALA A 244 10.02 -2.20 0.82
CA ALA A 244 9.77 -2.11 2.25
C ALA A 244 10.17 -0.76 2.84
N ILE A 245 9.43 -0.32 3.85
CA ILE A 245 9.71 0.90 4.61
C ILE A 245 10.39 0.48 5.90
N SER A 246 11.62 0.94 6.12
CA SER A 246 12.32 0.67 7.37
C SER A 246 12.34 1.91 8.25
N VAL A 247 11.93 1.77 9.51
CA VAL A 247 11.99 2.83 10.53
C VAL A 247 13.06 2.45 11.54
N VAL A 248 13.98 3.36 11.82
CA VAL A 248 15.10 3.12 12.74
C VAL A 248 15.17 4.22 13.80
N VAL A 249 15.47 3.83 15.03
CA VAL A 249 15.77 4.74 16.15
C VAL A 249 17.22 4.52 16.55
N SER A 250 18.01 5.60 16.61
CA SER A 250 19.42 5.56 16.99
C SER A 250 19.57 5.32 18.49
N GLU A 251 20.36 4.31 18.88
CA GLU A 251 20.73 4.07 20.28
C GLU A 251 21.70 5.12 20.85
N GLU A 252 22.45 5.79 19.99
CA GLU A 252 23.42 6.82 20.40
C GLU A 252 22.74 8.19 20.56
N ARG A 253 21.92 8.55 19.57
CA ARG A 253 21.39 9.91 19.43
C ARG A 253 19.89 10.02 19.74
N GLY A 254 19.15 8.91 19.79
CA GLY A 254 17.68 8.91 19.82
C GLY A 254 17.03 9.36 18.51
N SER A 255 17.79 9.79 17.51
CA SER A 255 17.25 10.28 16.24
C SER A 255 16.45 9.20 15.52
N ILE A 256 15.24 9.57 15.07
CA ILE A 256 14.37 8.72 14.26
C ILE A 256 14.73 8.92 12.79
N SER A 257 14.92 7.84 12.04
CA SER A 257 15.15 7.87 10.60
C SER A 257 14.25 6.88 9.89
N ILE A 258 14.00 7.13 8.60
CA ILE A 258 13.23 6.25 7.72
C ILE A 258 14.08 5.92 6.49
N ALA A 259 14.11 4.65 6.09
CA ALA A 259 14.75 4.20 4.87
C ALA A 259 13.71 3.67 3.88
N VAL A 260 13.78 4.17 2.65
CA VAL A 260 12.89 3.84 1.52
C VAL A 260 13.73 3.89 0.25
N ASP A 261 13.57 2.89 -0.63
CA ASP A 261 14.26 2.79 -1.92
C ASP A 261 15.79 2.98 -1.82
N GLY A 262 16.41 2.33 -0.82
CA GLY A 262 17.86 2.38 -0.58
C GLY A 262 18.39 3.72 -0.10
N LYS A 263 17.52 4.65 0.33
CA LYS A 263 17.91 5.97 0.86
C LYS A 263 17.42 6.13 2.29
N LEU A 264 18.28 6.67 3.14
CA LEU A 264 17.99 6.97 4.54
C LEU A 264 17.71 8.46 4.74
N TYR A 265 16.61 8.78 5.40
CA TYR A 265 16.19 10.14 5.75
C TYR A 265 16.09 10.28 7.26
N VAL A 266 16.84 11.21 7.83
CA VAL A 266 16.75 11.56 9.26
C VAL A 266 15.57 12.51 9.44
N LEU A 267 14.71 12.22 10.43
CA LEU A 267 13.49 12.98 10.68
C LEU A 267 13.68 13.94 11.85
N SER A 268 13.00 15.09 11.81
CA SER A 268 13.09 16.12 12.85
C SER A 268 12.29 15.78 14.11
N SER A 269 11.21 15.00 13.99
CA SER A 269 10.31 14.66 15.09
C SER A 269 9.50 13.38 14.81
N ALA A 270 8.85 12.86 15.84
CA ALA A 270 7.86 11.78 15.72
C ALA A 270 6.67 12.19 14.83
N ASP A 271 6.29 13.47 14.83
CA ASP A 271 5.24 13.99 13.93
C ASP A 271 5.67 13.97 12.47
N ALA A 272 6.95 14.24 12.18
CA ALA A 272 7.50 14.09 10.84
C ALA A 272 7.46 12.61 10.38
N LEU A 273 7.74 11.66 11.29
CA LEU A 273 7.56 10.23 11.01
C LEU A 273 6.09 9.90 10.69
N ARG A 274 5.15 10.39 11.49
CA ARG A 274 3.71 10.21 11.26
C ARG A 274 3.30 10.68 9.87
N ALA A 275 3.71 11.90 9.50
CA ALA A 275 3.41 12.48 8.19
C ALA A 275 3.99 11.64 7.04
N GLN A 276 5.24 11.17 7.16
CA GLN A 276 5.88 10.33 6.14
C GLN A 276 5.22 8.95 6.03
N LEU A 277 4.90 8.30 7.15
CA LEU A 277 4.23 7.00 7.13
C LEU A 277 2.83 7.09 6.54
N HIS A 278 2.07 8.15 6.85
CA HIS A 278 0.80 8.41 6.20
C HIS A 278 0.95 8.58 4.69
N ARG A 279 1.94 9.37 4.24
CA ARG A 279 2.19 9.54 2.80
C ARG A 279 2.52 8.21 2.12
N LEU A 280 3.40 7.39 2.72
CA LEU A 280 3.90 6.17 2.09
C LEU A 280 2.92 4.99 2.16
N LEU A 281 2.13 4.87 3.23
CA LEU A 281 1.18 3.77 3.44
C LEU A 281 -0.25 4.11 2.99
N SER A 282 -0.64 5.39 2.98
CA SER A 282 -1.96 5.83 2.51
C SER A 282 -1.97 6.24 1.02
N ALA A 283 -0.79 6.36 0.37
CA ALA A 283 -0.74 6.52 -1.08
C ALA A 283 -1.33 5.29 -1.76
N LYS A 284 -2.55 5.45 -2.27
CA LYS A 284 -3.12 4.56 -3.28
C LYS A 284 -2.08 4.38 -4.40
N PRO A 285 -1.86 3.15 -4.92
CA PRO A 285 -1.31 3.03 -6.25
C PRO A 285 -2.19 3.89 -7.15
N GLU A 286 -1.61 4.81 -7.94
CA GLU A 286 -2.34 5.45 -9.03
C GLU A 286 -2.79 4.35 -10.00
N GLU A 287 -3.95 3.79 -9.72
CA GLU A 287 -4.72 3.05 -10.68
C GLU A 287 -5.10 4.06 -11.76
N LYS A 288 -4.50 3.94 -12.94
CA LYS A 288 -4.92 4.67 -14.15
C LYS A 288 -6.40 4.38 -14.36
N ARG A 289 -7.25 5.23 -13.79
CA ARG A 289 -8.71 5.14 -13.86
C ARG A 289 -9.14 5.34 -15.30
N THR A 290 -9.40 4.23 -15.98
CA THR A 290 -10.02 4.18 -17.31
C THR A 290 -11.36 4.91 -17.26
N GLY A 291 -11.61 5.73 -18.28
CA GLY A 291 -12.59 6.83 -18.30
C GLY A 291 -14.07 6.51 -18.03
N LEU A 292 -14.47 5.24 -17.89
CA LEU A 292 -15.87 4.87 -17.61
C LEU A 292 -16.27 5.02 -16.13
N GLY A 293 -15.32 5.01 -15.18
CA GLY A 293 -15.63 5.17 -13.75
C GLY A 293 -16.03 6.58 -13.33
N ARG A 294 -15.74 7.62 -14.14
CA ARG A 294 -16.07 9.03 -13.85
C ARG A 294 -17.55 9.36 -13.99
N LEU A 295 -18.29 8.59 -14.80
CA LEU A 295 -19.68 8.88 -15.12
C LEU A 295 -20.66 8.33 -14.06
N TRP A 296 -20.29 7.29 -13.32
CA TRP A 296 -21.19 6.69 -12.32
C TRP A 296 -21.10 7.33 -10.93
N THR A 297 -19.95 7.88 -10.54
CA THR A 297 -19.80 8.53 -9.22
C THR A 297 -20.29 9.98 -9.20
N SER A 298 -20.33 10.67 -10.35
CA SER A 298 -20.85 12.05 -10.45
C SER A 298 -22.36 12.17 -10.19
N ARG A 299 -23.11 11.06 -10.21
CA ARG A 299 -24.54 11.05 -9.82
C ARG A 299 -24.74 10.87 -8.31
N GLN A 300 -23.87 10.12 -7.61
CA GLN A 300 -24.05 9.86 -6.19
C GLN A 300 -23.63 11.05 -5.30
N ASP A 301 -22.60 11.79 -5.69
CA ASP A 301 -22.15 12.98 -4.94
C ASP A 301 -23.12 14.16 -5.05
N ARG A 302 -23.87 14.26 -6.15
CA ARG A 302 -24.94 15.26 -6.31
C ARG A 302 -26.12 15.00 -5.37
N ILE A 303 -26.48 13.74 -5.13
CA ILE A 303 -27.59 13.37 -4.23
C ILE A 303 -27.24 13.65 -2.76
N LYS A 304 -26.00 13.42 -2.33
CA LYS A 304 -25.56 13.73 -0.96
C LYS A 304 -25.47 15.24 -0.68
N LYS A 305 -24.95 16.04 -1.62
CA LYS A 305 -24.88 17.51 -1.45
C LYS A 305 -26.25 18.19 -1.36
N GLN A 306 -27.25 17.63 -2.03
CA GLN A 306 -28.61 18.19 -2.00
C GLN A 306 -29.33 17.87 -0.68
N ARG A 307 -28.98 16.75 -0.02
CA ARG A 307 -29.54 16.38 1.28
C ARG A 307 -28.95 17.21 2.43
N VAL A 308 -27.65 17.49 2.41
CA VAL A 308 -26.99 18.34 3.43
C VAL A 308 -27.52 19.77 3.40
N LYS A 309 -27.66 20.36 2.20
CA LYS A 309 -28.15 21.74 2.02
C LYS A 309 -29.59 21.95 2.50
N ASN A 310 -30.45 20.93 2.39
CA ASN A 310 -31.82 21.01 2.88
C ASN A 310 -31.93 20.92 4.42
N THR A 311 -31.03 20.17 5.07
CA THR A 311 -30.94 20.14 6.54
C THR A 311 -30.43 21.45 7.11
N GLU A 312 -29.38 22.05 6.53
CA GLU A 312 -28.86 23.34 6.98
C GLU A 312 -29.90 24.46 6.85
N SER A 313 -30.67 24.48 5.75
CA SER A 313 -31.76 25.46 5.59
C SER A 313 -32.95 25.25 6.54
N ALA A 314 -33.17 24.02 7.01
CA ALA A 314 -34.25 23.71 7.97
C ALA A 314 -33.84 24.10 9.40
N ASP A 315 -32.58 23.89 9.77
CA ASP A 315 -32.03 24.27 11.07
C ASP A 315 -31.88 25.80 11.21
N GLU A 316 -31.54 26.49 10.12
CA GLU A 316 -31.46 27.96 10.10
C GLU A 316 -32.87 28.60 10.20
N ALA A 317 -33.88 28.03 9.54
CA ALA A 317 -35.26 28.48 9.68
C ALA A 317 -35.83 28.19 11.08
N ALA A 318 -35.46 27.08 11.72
CA ALA A 318 -35.89 26.74 13.07
C ALA A 318 -35.27 27.70 14.13
N ASN A 319 -34.03 28.13 13.94
CA ASN A 319 -33.37 29.09 14.83
C ASN A 319 -33.96 30.50 14.74
N VAL A 320 -34.35 30.95 13.54
CA VAL A 320 -34.97 32.28 13.35
C VAL A 320 -36.38 32.33 13.95
N VAL A 321 -37.14 31.24 13.89
CA VAL A 321 -38.49 31.17 14.49
C VAL A 321 -38.45 31.09 16.02
N SER A 322 -37.40 30.51 16.59
CA SER A 322 -37.18 30.48 18.05
C SER A 322 -36.83 31.86 18.61
N ALA A 323 -36.00 32.64 17.90
CA ALA A 323 -35.58 33.97 18.33
C ALA A 323 -36.71 35.02 18.34
N TYR A 324 -37.75 34.83 17.53
CA TYR A 324 -38.91 35.73 17.49
C TYR A 324 -39.99 35.45 18.54
N LYS A 325 -39.87 34.37 19.33
CA LYS A 325 -40.89 33.96 20.31
C LYS A 325 -40.58 34.32 21.76
N THR A 326 -39.48 35.05 22.00
CA THR A 326 -38.96 35.35 23.35
C THR A 326 -38.70 36.83 23.62
N GLY A 327 -39.35 37.73 22.89
CA GLY A 327 -39.17 39.17 23.08
C GLY A 327 -40.40 40.00 22.77
N GLU A 328 -41.47 39.88 23.59
CA GLU A 328 -42.44 40.97 23.78
C GLU A 328 -43.29 40.75 25.03
N SER A 329 -43.03 41.56 26.06
CA SER A 329 -43.93 41.90 27.16
C SER A 329 -43.38 43.18 27.77
N SER A 330 -43.78 44.31 27.21
CA SER A 330 -43.40 45.65 27.64
C SER A 330 -44.14 46.10 28.90
N ASP A 331 -43.54 47.13 29.51
CA ASP A 331 -44.13 48.24 30.27
C ASP A 331 -44.18 48.14 31.80
N LYS A 332 -43.27 48.89 32.43
CA LYS A 332 -43.66 49.93 33.39
C LYS A 332 -42.65 51.09 33.47
N VAL A 333 -43.25 52.27 33.40
CA VAL A 333 -42.79 53.65 33.59
C VAL A 333 -41.96 53.86 34.87
N GLU A 334 -40.85 54.62 34.80
CA GLU A 334 -40.54 55.69 35.76
C GLU A 334 -39.41 56.64 35.29
N ILE A 335 -39.55 57.89 35.70
CA ILE A 335 -38.77 59.08 35.34
C ILE A 335 -37.79 59.41 36.49
N ALA A 336 -36.51 59.67 36.19
CA ALA A 336 -35.60 60.54 36.97
C ALA A 336 -34.29 60.69 36.18
N SER A 337 -33.98 61.84 35.59
CA SER A 337 -33.32 63.03 36.17
C SER A 337 -31.88 63.13 35.65
N ALA A 338 -31.56 64.32 35.14
CA ALA A 338 -30.27 64.74 34.61
C ALA A 338 -29.16 64.74 35.67
N ASP A 339 -27.89 64.73 35.24
CA ASP A 339 -26.95 65.80 35.61
C ASP A 339 -25.59 65.74 34.86
N ALA A 340 -25.12 66.96 34.50
CA ALA A 340 -23.76 67.52 34.30
C ALA A 340 -22.64 66.66 33.64
N ALA A 341 -22.02 67.07 32.53
CA ALA A 341 -21.18 68.25 32.22
C ALA A 341 -19.70 68.17 32.70
N GLY A 342 -18.77 68.53 31.79
CA GLY A 342 -17.36 68.89 32.06
C GLY A 342 -16.34 68.15 31.17
N GLU A 343 -15.94 68.64 29.99
CA GLU A 343 -14.82 69.61 29.72
C GLU A 343 -13.41 69.07 30.04
N THR A 344 -12.61 68.68 29.05
CA THR A 344 -11.60 69.44 28.22
C THR A 344 -10.23 69.65 28.86
N SER A 345 -9.18 69.22 28.14
CA SER A 345 -7.83 69.86 27.96
C SER A 345 -6.84 68.76 27.51
N ALA A 346 -6.34 68.65 26.27
CA ALA A 346 -5.43 69.52 25.50
C ALA A 346 -4.04 69.73 26.16
N ASP A 347 -2.98 69.15 25.58
CA ASP A 347 -1.64 69.74 25.29
C ASP A 347 -0.70 68.65 24.71
N SER A 348 -0.37 68.61 23.41
CA SER A 348 0.76 69.24 22.68
C SER A 348 2.16 68.60 22.88
N GLY A 349 2.93 68.51 21.79
CA GLY A 349 4.38 68.25 21.82
C GLY A 349 4.92 67.21 20.82
N LYS A 350 5.34 67.65 19.62
CA LYS A 350 6.22 66.93 18.68
C LYS A 350 7.67 66.95 19.18
N VAL A 351 8.52 65.98 18.77
CA VAL A 351 9.81 66.16 18.04
C VAL A 351 10.51 64.80 17.79
N SER A 352 11.30 64.81 16.71
CA SER A 352 11.95 63.79 15.88
C SER A 352 13.21 63.08 16.48
N PRO A 353 13.87 62.17 15.73
CA PRO A 353 14.63 61.01 16.21
C PRO A 353 16.15 61.26 16.37
N ASP A 354 16.81 60.44 17.19
CA ASP A 354 17.99 59.62 16.85
C ASP A 354 18.55 58.91 18.10
N ASP A 355 19.27 57.81 17.82
CA ASP A 355 20.12 56.98 18.69
C ASP A 355 19.46 55.95 19.63
N ILE A 356 19.70 54.65 19.36
CA ILE A 356 20.69 53.80 20.05
C ILE A 356 20.45 52.32 19.69
N GLU A 357 21.51 51.66 19.22
CA GLU A 357 21.63 50.23 18.95
C GLU A 357 21.40 49.31 20.17
N VAL A 358 21.25 48.01 19.86
CA VAL A 358 21.54 46.81 20.67
C VAL A 358 20.32 46.00 21.14
N SER A 359 19.91 45.06 20.28
CA SER A 359 19.57 43.64 20.51
C SER A 359 18.69 43.21 19.32
N GLU A 360 18.71 42.02 18.72
CA GLU A 360 19.11 40.69 19.14
C GLU A 360 19.19 39.83 17.86
N ARG A 361 20.09 38.84 17.86
CA ARG A 361 20.27 37.90 16.74
C ARG A 361 19.09 36.91 16.72
N TYR A 362 18.49 36.70 15.55
CA TYR A 362 18.14 35.40 14.92
C TYR A 362 16.99 35.59 13.91
N ARG A 363 17.30 35.52 12.61
CA ARG A 363 16.29 35.19 11.59
C ARG A 363 16.97 34.52 10.41
N ILE A 364 17.08 33.19 10.46
CA ILE A 364 17.44 32.39 9.30
C ILE A 364 16.19 32.20 8.46
N SER A 365 16.32 32.63 7.21
CA SER A 365 15.40 32.49 6.09
C SER A 365 15.03 31.03 5.84
N SER A 366 13.75 30.71 6.03
CA SER A 366 13.10 29.53 5.47
C SER A 366 12.72 29.79 4.01
N SER A 367 13.67 29.53 3.10
CA SER A 367 13.36 29.49 1.67
C SER A 367 12.78 28.14 1.27
N ASN A 368 11.51 28.20 0.87
CA ASN A 368 10.75 27.19 0.16
C ASN A 368 11.52 26.63 -1.05
N LYS A 369 11.94 25.36 -0.98
CA LYS A 369 12.13 24.49 -2.16
C LYS A 369 11.95 23.02 -1.76
N PHE A 370 10.71 22.59 -1.52
CA PHE A 370 10.35 21.16 -1.53
C PHE A 370 8.92 21.01 -2.02
N SER A 371 8.71 21.39 -3.28
CA SER A 371 7.52 21.07 -4.06
C SER A 371 7.99 20.31 -5.30
N ALA A 372 8.36 19.06 -5.10
CA ALA A 372 8.45 18.00 -6.09
C ALA A 372 8.89 16.73 -5.34
N LEU A 373 8.22 15.60 -5.63
CA LEU A 373 8.43 14.21 -5.19
C LEU A 373 7.42 13.69 -4.15
#